data_AF-A0A8J4B4S6-F1
#
_entry.id   AF-A0A8J4B4S6-F1
#
_cell.length_a   1.000
_cell.length_b   1.000
_cell.length_c   1.000
_cell.angle_alpha   90.00
_cell.angle_beta   90.00
_cell.angle_gamma   90.00
#
_symmetry.space_group_name_H-M   'P 1'
#
loop_
_entity.id
_entity.type
_entity.pdbx_description
1 polymer ?
#
loop_
_entity_poly.entity_id
_entity_poly.type
_entity_poly.pdbx_seq_one_letter_code
_entity_poly.pdbx_strand_id
1 'polypeptide(L)'
;MATYSVISKAQLDKIREKVASPSLDVATEERKRLKDLSDARSAQWPNTLSAQRARKEKTRQERLAAEEAERVELDRQEAELRAEQRRIQIERANKILFDETDRVKAFHSKMLLSDVLHENEQLMEVKRQIEVLKKAQEQAFVEQQRQALEAAEAAELKKLEEARRRAIAQRETQLSQLEDLKTKILAERALDKREGELLKQKAQEEADELRAKEAARAAKARQLAGETKAANAALQAFKLKEAERSKEQELAIEAYAKKKAEIAEERARREAEKRAAKEAERKRLADTMEDNYRQWNAKEEARVARDVADADAKAAADAEARRKKAADLAAAIDASRQAQLRAKASAKAAEKAEEAEYVASWRNRSSQLQQEEDEEKLKRLAVGKQLAAFQLRQAAIKARKMAEARIAELQEAAQLALSVQEEEEIFLKYAAECIEEYRRQGKPTKPMELHLRKKTTIENMQ
;
A
#
# COMPACT_ATOMS: atom_id res chain seq x y z
N MET A 1 19.44 -107.38 -32.94
CA MET A 1 19.36 -107.52 -34.41
C MET A 1 19.27 -106.13 -35.01
N ALA A 2 20.04 -105.82 -36.05
CA ALA A 2 19.89 -104.57 -36.81
C ALA A 2 19.33 -104.91 -38.19
N THR A 3 18.15 -104.39 -38.51
CA THR A 3 17.48 -104.63 -39.80
C THR A 3 17.79 -103.49 -40.77
N TYR A 4 18.56 -103.79 -41.82
CA TYR A 4 18.72 -102.88 -42.95
C TYR A 4 17.45 -102.88 -43.80
N SER A 5 16.97 -101.69 -44.17
CA SER A 5 15.84 -101.51 -45.09
C SER A 5 16.36 -101.04 -46.44
N VAL A 6 15.97 -101.72 -47.53
CA VAL A 6 16.45 -101.46 -48.89
C VAL A 6 15.35 -100.78 -49.70
N ILE A 7 15.62 -99.57 -50.22
CA ILE A 7 14.68 -98.80 -51.04
C ILE A 7 14.70 -99.34 -52.48
N SER A 8 13.51 -99.51 -53.08
CA SER A 8 13.38 -100.01 -54.45
C SER A 8 13.67 -98.92 -55.50
N LYS A 9 14.21 -99.33 -56.67
CA LYS A 9 14.57 -98.40 -57.76
C LYS A 9 13.38 -97.55 -58.24
N ALA A 10 12.18 -98.13 -58.28
CA ALA A 10 10.94 -97.41 -58.63
C ALA A 10 10.53 -96.32 -57.62
N GLN A 11 10.87 -96.48 -56.34
CA GLN A 11 10.69 -95.40 -55.35
C GLN A 11 11.73 -94.29 -55.55
N LEU A 12 12.97 -94.63 -55.90
CA LEU A 12 14.01 -93.65 -56.22
C LEU A 12 13.63 -92.78 -57.42
N ASP A 13 13.08 -93.38 -58.48
CA ASP A 13 12.70 -92.66 -59.70
C ASP A 13 11.45 -91.78 -59.48
N LYS A 14 10.47 -92.21 -58.68
CA LYS A 14 9.34 -91.34 -58.25
C LYS A 14 9.78 -90.16 -57.37
N ILE A 15 10.81 -90.34 -56.55
CA ILE A 15 11.39 -89.24 -55.76
C ILE A 15 12.11 -88.26 -56.70
N ARG A 16 12.85 -88.76 -57.70
CA ARG A 16 13.47 -87.93 -58.73
C ARG A 16 12.46 -87.13 -59.53
N GLU A 17 11.35 -87.73 -59.95
CA GLU A 17 10.31 -87.04 -60.73
C GLU A 17 9.56 -85.97 -59.92
N LYS A 18 9.34 -86.18 -58.61
CA LYS A 18 8.73 -85.16 -57.72
C LYS A 18 9.69 -84.05 -57.28
N VAL A 19 11.00 -84.28 -57.33
CA VAL A 19 12.04 -83.29 -57.02
C VAL A 19 12.54 -82.59 -58.29
N ALA A 20 12.30 -83.17 -59.47
CA ALA A 20 12.47 -82.47 -60.74
C ALA A 20 11.61 -81.21 -60.74
N SER A 21 12.27 -80.06 -60.87
CA SER A 21 11.57 -78.78 -60.92
C SER A 21 10.62 -78.76 -62.11
N PRO A 22 9.38 -78.26 -61.97
CA PRO A 22 8.50 -78.09 -63.11
C PRO A 22 9.23 -77.23 -64.14
N SER A 23 9.30 -77.68 -65.39
CA SER A 23 9.87 -76.91 -66.48
C SER A 23 9.20 -75.53 -66.47
N LEU A 24 10.01 -74.48 -66.31
CA LEU A 24 9.53 -73.10 -66.29
C LEU A 24 8.84 -72.83 -67.62
N ASP A 25 7.51 -72.91 -67.61
CA ASP A 25 6.70 -72.57 -68.76
C ASP A 25 6.86 -71.07 -68.96
N VAL A 26 7.66 -70.71 -69.97
CA VAL A 26 8.08 -69.33 -70.28
C VAL A 26 6.87 -68.40 -70.39
N ALA A 27 5.72 -68.92 -70.79
CA ALA A 27 4.45 -68.20 -70.82
C ALA A 27 3.99 -67.69 -69.43
N THR A 28 4.33 -68.37 -68.34
CA THR A 28 3.99 -67.97 -66.97
C THR A 28 4.93 -66.90 -66.42
N GLU A 29 6.22 -66.96 -66.75
CA GLU A 29 7.20 -65.94 -66.40
C GLU A 29 6.96 -64.66 -67.19
N GLU A 30 6.72 -64.75 -68.50
CA GLU A 30 6.41 -63.60 -69.33
C GLU A 30 5.06 -62.96 -68.93
N ARG A 31 4.05 -63.75 -68.51
CA ARG A 31 2.81 -63.20 -67.91
C ARG A 31 3.08 -62.42 -66.62
N LYS A 32 3.94 -62.92 -65.73
CA LYS A 32 4.33 -62.20 -64.50
C LYS A 32 5.07 -60.91 -64.87
N ARG A 33 6.08 -60.98 -65.73
CA ARG A 33 6.84 -59.83 -66.23
C ARG A 33 5.95 -58.76 -66.88
N LEU A 34 4.99 -59.16 -67.72
CA LEU A 34 4.03 -58.24 -68.34
C LEU A 34 3.02 -57.67 -67.32
N LYS A 35 2.64 -58.46 -66.31
CA LYS A 35 1.80 -58.02 -65.18
C LYS A 35 2.55 -56.98 -64.33
N ASP A 36 3.80 -57.23 -63.98
CA ASP A 36 4.67 -56.32 -63.24
C ASP A 36 4.91 -55.02 -64.03
N LEU A 37 5.18 -55.12 -65.35
CA LEU A 37 5.33 -53.96 -66.23
C LEU A 37 4.03 -53.17 -66.39
N SER A 38 2.88 -53.84 -66.41
CA SER A 38 1.55 -53.20 -66.41
C SER A 38 1.26 -52.49 -65.08
N ASP A 39 1.53 -53.13 -63.94
CA ASP A 39 1.30 -52.54 -62.61
C ASP A 39 2.29 -51.38 -62.37
N ALA A 40 3.55 -51.52 -62.80
CA ALA A 40 4.59 -50.49 -62.84
C ALA A 40 4.44 -49.46 -63.98
N ARG A 41 3.33 -49.49 -64.71
CA ARG A 41 2.84 -48.43 -65.61
C ARG A 41 1.55 -47.79 -65.07
N SER A 42 0.70 -48.60 -64.43
CA SER A 42 -0.54 -48.17 -63.75
C SER A 42 -0.26 -47.30 -62.53
N ALA A 43 0.85 -47.53 -61.81
CA ALA A 43 1.26 -46.74 -60.65
C ALA A 43 1.50 -45.25 -60.97
N GLN A 44 1.92 -44.93 -62.20
CA GLN A 44 2.19 -43.58 -62.69
C GLN A 44 0.97 -42.93 -63.34
N TRP A 45 -0.15 -43.64 -63.48
CA TRP A 45 -1.39 -43.09 -64.04
C TRP A 45 -2.11 -42.21 -63.00
N PRO A 46 -2.15 -40.87 -63.19
CA PRO A 46 -2.70 -39.95 -62.19
C PRO A 46 -4.22 -40.00 -62.08
N ASN A 47 -4.88 -40.73 -62.98
CA ASN A 47 -6.34 -40.87 -63.08
C ASN A 47 -6.87 -42.18 -62.47
N THR A 48 -6.03 -43.04 -61.89
CA THR A 48 -6.49 -44.23 -61.16
C THR A 48 -7.27 -43.84 -59.89
N LEU A 49 -8.23 -44.67 -59.47
CA LEU A 49 -9.05 -44.39 -58.28
C LEU A 49 -8.21 -44.28 -56.99
N SER A 50 -7.11 -45.05 -56.90
CA SER A 50 -6.12 -44.95 -55.83
C SER A 50 -5.37 -43.61 -55.86
N ALA A 51 -4.86 -43.19 -57.03
CA ALA A 51 -4.19 -41.89 -57.18
C ALA A 51 -5.14 -40.72 -56.87
N GLN A 52 -6.40 -40.79 -57.31
CA GLN A 52 -7.41 -39.77 -57.01
C GLN A 52 -7.73 -39.69 -55.51
N ARG A 53 -7.87 -40.83 -54.82
CA ARG A 53 -8.06 -40.89 -53.35
C ARG A 53 -6.84 -40.32 -52.61
N ALA A 54 -5.63 -40.73 -53.00
CA ALA A 54 -4.39 -40.22 -52.42
C ALA A 54 -4.22 -38.71 -52.64
N ARG A 55 -4.56 -38.21 -53.83
CA ARG A 55 -4.57 -36.77 -54.12
C ARG A 55 -5.59 -36.02 -53.26
N LYS A 56 -6.82 -36.54 -53.14
CA LYS A 56 -7.87 -35.93 -52.29
C LYS A 56 -7.42 -35.85 -50.83
N GLU A 57 -6.83 -36.92 -50.29
CA GLU A 57 -6.35 -36.93 -48.91
C GLU A 57 -5.14 -36.00 -48.72
N LYS A 58 -4.19 -35.96 -49.67
CA LYS A 58 -3.11 -34.95 -49.65
C LYS A 58 -3.64 -33.52 -49.65
N THR A 59 -4.56 -33.18 -50.55
CA THR A 59 -5.17 -31.83 -50.57
C THR A 59 -5.95 -31.52 -49.30
N ARG A 60 -6.49 -32.52 -48.60
CA ARG A 60 -7.14 -32.34 -47.31
C ARG A 60 -6.12 -32.09 -46.20
N GLN A 61 -5.00 -32.83 -46.19
CA GLN A 61 -3.90 -32.63 -45.25
C GLN A 61 -3.20 -31.28 -45.47
N GLU A 62 -2.94 -30.89 -46.72
CA GLU A 62 -2.42 -29.58 -47.10
C GLU A 62 -3.36 -28.46 -46.62
N ARG A 63 -4.68 -28.61 -46.80
CA ARG A 63 -5.66 -27.63 -46.32
C ARG A 63 -5.72 -27.56 -44.80
N LEU A 64 -5.72 -28.69 -44.09
CA LEU A 64 -5.70 -28.72 -42.63
C LEU A 64 -4.39 -28.15 -42.07
N ALA A 65 -3.24 -28.42 -42.72
CA ALA A 65 -1.96 -27.84 -42.34
C ALA A 65 -1.92 -26.31 -42.56
N ALA A 66 -2.57 -25.81 -43.61
CA ALA A 66 -2.76 -24.37 -43.82
C ALA A 66 -3.70 -23.76 -42.75
N GLU A 67 -4.85 -24.39 -42.48
CA GLU A 67 -5.80 -23.97 -41.44
C GLU A 67 -5.15 -23.91 -40.04
N GLU A 68 -4.30 -24.88 -39.67
CA GLU A 68 -3.55 -24.85 -38.40
C GLU A 68 -2.40 -23.84 -38.42
N ALA A 69 -1.71 -23.64 -39.55
CA ALA A 69 -0.66 -22.62 -39.67
C ALA A 69 -1.24 -21.19 -39.53
N GLU A 70 -2.42 -20.93 -40.10
CA GLU A 70 -3.17 -19.69 -39.91
C GLU A 70 -3.56 -19.48 -38.44
N ARG A 71 -4.01 -20.53 -37.74
CA ARG A 71 -4.29 -20.45 -36.29
C ARG A 71 -3.06 -20.14 -35.45
N VAL A 72 -1.94 -20.81 -35.70
CA VAL A 72 -0.68 -20.56 -34.97
C VAL A 72 -0.19 -19.13 -35.19
N GLU A 73 -0.35 -18.59 -36.40
CA GLU A 73 0.00 -17.20 -36.70
C GLU A 73 -0.96 -16.20 -36.05
N LEU A 74 -2.26 -16.49 -35.99
CA LEU A 74 -3.23 -15.70 -35.23
C LEU A 74 -2.94 -15.72 -33.72
N ASP A 75 -2.69 -16.89 -33.13
CA ASP A 75 -2.30 -17.04 -31.73
C ASP A 75 -1.01 -16.24 -31.42
N ARG A 76 -0.04 -16.24 -32.35
CA ARG A 76 1.18 -15.43 -32.25
C ARG A 76 0.89 -13.94 -32.25
N GLN A 77 0.06 -13.46 -33.19
CA GLN A 77 -0.34 -12.06 -33.27
C GLN A 77 -1.15 -11.61 -32.04
N GLU A 78 -2.06 -12.45 -31.55
CA GLU A 78 -2.78 -12.16 -30.29
C GLU A 78 -1.85 -12.15 -29.08
N ALA A 79 -0.85 -13.05 -29.01
CA ALA A 79 0.14 -13.06 -27.95
C ALA A 79 1.03 -11.82 -27.98
N GLU A 80 1.48 -11.38 -29.16
CA GLU A 80 2.22 -10.13 -29.35
C GLU A 80 1.39 -8.91 -28.92
N LEU A 81 0.12 -8.83 -29.33
CA LEU A 81 -0.80 -7.75 -28.95
C LEU A 81 -1.11 -7.75 -27.45
N ARG A 82 -1.33 -8.92 -26.82
CA ARG A 82 -1.50 -9.03 -25.36
C ARG A 82 -0.23 -8.62 -24.60
N ALA A 83 0.95 -8.98 -25.11
CA ALA A 83 2.23 -8.59 -24.53
C ALA A 83 2.47 -7.08 -24.65
N GLU A 84 2.11 -6.47 -25.78
CA GLU A 84 2.18 -5.02 -25.99
C GLU A 84 1.21 -4.27 -25.07
N GLN A 85 -0.07 -4.68 -25.00
CA GLN A 85 -1.06 -4.12 -24.08
C GLN A 85 -0.58 -4.21 -22.62
N ARG A 86 0.00 -5.34 -22.23
CA ARG A 86 0.60 -5.52 -20.89
C ARG A 86 1.80 -4.59 -20.68
N ARG A 87 2.67 -4.41 -21.68
CA ARG A 87 3.79 -3.45 -21.63
C ARG A 87 3.27 -2.03 -21.40
N ILE A 88 2.30 -1.58 -22.20
CA ILE A 88 1.69 -0.25 -22.10
C ILE A 88 1.02 -0.03 -20.74
N GLN A 89 0.33 -1.04 -20.19
CA GLN A 89 -0.27 -0.95 -18.86
C GLN A 89 0.79 -0.82 -17.75
N ILE A 90 1.88 -1.59 -17.82
CA ILE A 90 3.00 -1.50 -16.88
C ILE A 90 3.71 -0.15 -17.00
N GLU A 91 3.98 0.32 -18.22
CA GLU A 91 4.62 1.61 -18.49
C GLU A 91 3.77 2.77 -17.97
N ARG A 92 2.44 2.73 -18.19
CA ARG A 92 1.49 3.69 -17.62
C ARG A 92 1.48 3.64 -16.09
N ALA A 93 1.51 2.45 -15.49
CA ALA A 93 1.54 2.31 -14.03
C ALA A 93 2.85 2.85 -13.45
N ASN A 94 4.00 2.53 -14.05
CA ASN A 94 5.31 3.06 -13.67
C ASN A 94 5.36 4.58 -13.78
N LYS A 95 4.79 5.16 -14.84
CA LYS A 95 4.68 6.61 -14.99
C LYS A 95 3.84 7.23 -13.86
N ILE A 96 2.67 6.66 -13.55
CA ILE A 96 1.81 7.15 -12.46
C ILE A 96 2.54 7.05 -11.12
N LEU A 97 3.26 5.96 -10.84
CA LEU A 97 4.05 5.80 -9.62
C LEU A 97 5.18 6.84 -9.53
N PHE A 98 5.86 7.11 -10.64
CA PHE A 98 6.91 8.14 -10.71
C PHE A 98 6.34 9.56 -10.51
N ASP A 99 5.24 9.90 -11.19
CA ASP A 99 4.53 11.17 -11.05
C ASP A 99 3.97 11.36 -9.62
N GLU A 100 3.60 10.26 -8.93
CA GLU A 100 3.09 10.27 -7.56
C GLU A 100 4.21 10.44 -6.50
N THR A 101 5.49 10.37 -6.87
CA THR A 101 6.58 10.65 -5.92
C THR A 101 6.59 12.12 -5.49
N ASP A 102 6.81 12.38 -4.19
CA ASP A 102 6.79 13.74 -3.64
C ASP A 102 7.82 14.68 -4.32
N ARG A 103 8.94 14.13 -4.79
CA ARG A 103 9.98 14.86 -5.52
C ARG A 103 9.47 15.33 -6.90
N VAL A 104 8.75 14.48 -7.63
CA VAL A 104 8.16 14.83 -8.92
C VAL A 104 6.96 15.77 -8.74
N LYS A 105 6.06 15.51 -7.79
CA LYS A 105 4.97 16.45 -7.41
C LYS A 105 5.50 17.85 -7.07
N ALA A 106 6.57 17.92 -6.27
CA ALA A 106 7.19 19.19 -5.92
C ALA A 106 7.75 19.91 -7.16
N PHE A 107 8.32 19.18 -8.12
CA PHE A 107 8.78 19.71 -9.41
C PHE A 107 7.61 20.15 -10.32
N HIS A 108 6.56 19.34 -10.46
CA HIS A 108 5.34 19.69 -11.20
C HIS A 108 4.69 20.97 -10.66
N SER A 109 4.70 21.18 -9.34
CA SER A 109 4.22 22.45 -8.75
C SER A 109 5.00 23.69 -9.24
N LYS A 110 6.24 23.51 -9.71
CA LYS A 110 7.10 24.57 -10.27
C LYS A 110 6.94 24.69 -11.78
N MET A 111 6.64 23.60 -12.49
CA MET A 111 6.16 23.64 -13.88
C MET A 111 4.86 24.44 -13.96
N LEU A 112 3.86 24.10 -13.14
CA LEU A 112 2.60 24.84 -13.07
C LEU A 112 2.79 26.32 -12.73
N LEU A 113 3.73 26.65 -11.83
CA LEU A 113 4.08 28.04 -11.54
C LEU A 113 4.71 28.74 -12.77
N SER A 114 5.50 28.05 -13.58
CA SER A 114 5.99 28.58 -14.86
C SER A 114 4.87 28.84 -15.85
N ASP A 115 3.88 27.95 -15.94
CA ASP A 115 2.71 28.12 -16.82
C ASP A 115 1.88 29.33 -16.37
N VAL A 116 1.56 29.42 -15.07
CA VAL A 116 0.84 30.57 -14.48
C VAL A 116 1.58 31.89 -14.69
N LEU A 117 2.92 31.91 -14.60
CA LEU A 117 3.70 33.13 -14.88
C LEU A 117 3.59 33.54 -16.36
N HIS A 118 3.63 32.58 -17.29
CA HIS A 118 3.45 32.85 -18.72
C HIS A 118 2.03 33.34 -19.04
N GLU A 119 1.00 32.68 -18.52
CA GLU A 119 -0.40 33.10 -18.71
C GLU A 119 -0.66 34.51 -18.15
N ASN A 120 -0.08 34.86 -17.00
CA ASN A 120 -0.19 36.20 -16.45
C ASN A 120 0.45 37.27 -17.36
N GLU A 121 1.56 36.96 -18.03
CA GLU A 121 2.17 37.86 -19.02
C GLU A 121 1.25 38.08 -20.23
N GLN A 122 0.66 37.01 -20.77
CA GLN A 122 -0.35 37.10 -21.84
C GLN A 122 -1.57 37.93 -21.41
N LEU A 123 -2.09 37.72 -20.20
CA LEU A 123 -3.21 38.48 -19.65
C LEU A 123 -2.88 39.95 -19.44
N MET A 124 -1.65 40.29 -19.04
CA MET A 124 -1.20 41.69 -18.95
C MET A 124 -1.17 42.36 -20.32
N GLU A 125 -0.71 41.68 -21.36
CA GLU A 125 -0.68 42.21 -22.72
C GLU A 125 -2.11 42.40 -23.28
N VAL A 126 -3.00 41.43 -23.12
CA VAL A 126 -4.43 41.57 -23.49
C VAL A 126 -5.08 42.74 -22.74
N LYS A 127 -4.80 42.89 -21.43
CA LYS A 127 -5.30 44.03 -20.63
C LYS A 127 -4.76 45.37 -21.14
N ARG A 128 -3.50 45.43 -21.56
CA ARG A 128 -2.89 46.63 -22.17
C ARG A 128 -3.57 47.00 -23.49
N GLN A 129 -3.88 46.01 -24.33
CA GLN A 129 -4.61 46.23 -25.59
C GLN A 129 -6.04 46.72 -25.36
N ILE A 130 -6.77 46.12 -24.41
CA ILE A 130 -8.12 46.58 -24.01
C ILE A 130 -8.09 48.02 -23.50
N GLU A 131 -7.08 48.39 -22.71
CA GLU A 131 -6.91 49.75 -22.17
C GLU A 131 -6.68 50.79 -23.29
N VAL A 132 -5.89 50.45 -24.32
CA VAL A 132 -5.71 51.30 -25.52
C VAL A 132 -7.02 51.47 -26.28
N LEU A 133 -7.78 50.38 -26.49
CA LEU A 133 -9.07 50.44 -27.18
C LEU A 133 -10.11 51.26 -26.42
N LYS A 134 -10.17 51.13 -25.08
CA LYS A 134 -11.04 51.96 -24.23
C LYS A 134 -10.73 53.44 -24.36
N LYS A 135 -9.45 53.82 -24.29
CA LYS A 135 -9.01 55.21 -24.48
C LYS A 135 -9.39 55.76 -25.85
N ALA A 136 -9.26 54.96 -26.91
CA ALA A 136 -9.70 55.36 -28.25
C ALA A 136 -11.23 55.55 -28.34
N GLN A 137 -12.02 54.66 -27.71
CA GLN A 137 -13.48 54.79 -27.64
C GLN A 137 -13.93 56.02 -26.84
N GLU A 138 -13.28 56.30 -25.71
CA GLU A 138 -13.58 57.44 -24.86
C GLU A 138 -13.23 58.76 -25.57
N GLN A 139 -12.09 58.83 -26.26
CA GLN A 139 -11.73 59.98 -27.11
C GLN A 139 -12.76 60.21 -28.23
N ALA A 140 -13.18 59.15 -28.93
CA ALA A 140 -14.20 59.25 -29.97
C ALA A 140 -15.57 59.70 -29.41
N PHE A 141 -15.95 59.24 -28.22
CA PHE A 141 -17.17 59.68 -27.55
C PHE A 141 -17.12 61.15 -27.13
N VAL A 142 -16.01 61.61 -26.54
CA VAL A 142 -15.81 63.02 -26.18
C VAL A 142 -15.89 63.93 -27.41
N GLU A 143 -15.28 63.53 -28.53
CA GLU A 143 -15.32 64.27 -29.78
C GLU A 143 -16.76 64.32 -30.36
N GLN A 144 -17.51 63.22 -30.31
CA GLN A 144 -18.93 63.21 -30.69
C GLN A 144 -19.79 64.12 -29.80
N GLN A 145 -19.57 64.12 -28.48
CA GLN A 145 -20.28 65.01 -27.55
C GLN A 145 -19.96 66.48 -27.83
N ARG A 146 -18.70 66.79 -28.14
CA ARG A 146 -18.27 68.13 -28.53
C ARG A 146 -18.97 68.60 -29.80
N GLN A 147 -18.97 67.79 -30.86
CA GLN A 147 -19.64 68.11 -32.12
C GLN A 147 -21.17 68.26 -31.94
N ALA A 148 -21.79 67.44 -31.09
CA ALA A 148 -23.20 67.57 -30.75
C ALA A 148 -23.51 68.88 -29.99
N LEU A 149 -22.62 69.31 -29.10
CA LEU A 149 -22.73 70.57 -28.36
C LEU A 149 -22.55 71.77 -29.29
N GLU A 150 -21.50 71.79 -30.13
CA GLU A 150 -21.27 72.84 -31.13
C GLU A 150 -22.45 72.96 -32.11
N ALA A 151 -23.06 71.83 -32.52
CA ALA A 151 -24.26 71.82 -33.34
C ALA A 151 -25.51 72.34 -32.60
N ALA A 152 -25.64 72.06 -31.30
CA ALA A 152 -26.74 72.55 -30.47
C ALA A 152 -26.63 74.07 -30.24
N GLU A 153 -25.44 74.59 -29.96
CA GLU A 153 -25.16 76.03 -29.85
C GLU A 153 -25.45 76.76 -31.16
N ALA A 154 -25.01 76.21 -32.31
CA ALA A 154 -25.32 76.77 -33.62
C ALA A 154 -26.82 76.77 -33.95
N ALA A 155 -27.58 75.79 -33.44
CA ALA A 155 -29.03 75.72 -33.59
C ALA A 155 -29.78 76.70 -32.65
N GLU A 156 -29.25 76.95 -31.45
CA GLU A 156 -29.75 77.98 -30.52
C GLU A 156 -29.54 79.38 -31.13
N LEU A 157 -28.32 79.69 -31.57
CA LEU A 157 -27.98 80.96 -32.22
C LEU A 157 -28.89 81.25 -33.43
N LYS A 158 -29.13 80.24 -34.29
CA LYS A 158 -30.08 80.38 -35.42
C LYS A 158 -31.51 80.68 -34.97
N LYS A 159 -32.02 80.01 -33.92
CA LYS A 159 -33.35 80.30 -33.37
C LYS A 159 -33.41 81.72 -32.79
N LEU A 160 -32.35 82.17 -32.13
CA LEU A 160 -32.25 83.51 -31.55
C LEU A 160 -32.19 84.59 -32.65
N GLU A 161 -31.45 84.36 -33.73
CA GLU A 161 -31.45 85.20 -34.92
C GLU A 161 -32.81 85.24 -35.62
N GLU A 162 -33.46 84.09 -35.82
CA GLU A 162 -34.82 84.03 -36.38
C GLU A 162 -35.83 84.78 -35.51
N ALA A 163 -35.77 84.63 -34.19
CA ALA A 163 -36.64 85.36 -33.26
C ALA A 163 -36.40 86.88 -33.35
N ARG A 164 -35.13 87.31 -33.44
CA ARG A 164 -34.78 88.74 -33.68
C ARG A 164 -35.33 89.24 -35.02
N ARG A 165 -35.16 88.49 -36.11
CA ARG A 165 -35.70 88.85 -37.45
C ARG A 165 -37.22 88.97 -37.42
N ARG A 166 -37.93 88.01 -36.79
CA ARG A 166 -39.39 88.05 -36.62
C ARG A 166 -39.83 89.28 -35.80
N ALA A 167 -39.13 89.60 -34.71
CA ALA A 167 -39.42 90.78 -33.90
C ALA A 167 -39.21 92.11 -34.66
N ILE A 168 -38.15 92.20 -35.49
CA ILE A 168 -37.91 93.36 -36.36
C ILE A 168 -39.02 93.49 -37.40
N ALA A 169 -39.36 92.41 -38.13
CA ALA A 169 -40.43 92.43 -39.13
C ALA A 169 -41.81 92.76 -38.52
N GLN A 170 -42.12 92.27 -37.31
CA GLN A 170 -43.32 92.65 -36.56
C GLN A 170 -43.31 94.15 -36.23
N ARG A 171 -42.18 94.70 -35.76
CA ARG A 171 -42.03 96.12 -35.48
C ARG A 171 -42.20 96.99 -36.73
N GLU A 172 -41.63 96.60 -37.86
CA GLU A 172 -41.81 97.30 -39.15
C GLU A 172 -43.27 97.27 -39.59
N THR A 173 -43.95 96.13 -39.47
CA THR A 173 -45.39 96.00 -39.75
C THR A 173 -46.24 96.89 -38.84
N GLN A 174 -45.93 96.92 -37.54
CA GLN A 174 -46.60 97.80 -36.58
C GLN A 174 -46.37 99.29 -36.88
N LEU A 175 -45.16 99.67 -37.31
CA LEU A 175 -44.86 101.04 -37.73
C LEU A 175 -45.66 101.41 -38.99
N SER A 176 -45.76 100.52 -39.98
CA SER A 176 -46.63 100.72 -41.15
C SER A 176 -48.10 100.88 -40.75
N GLN A 177 -48.60 100.05 -39.84
CA GLN A 177 -49.97 100.16 -39.32
C GLN A 177 -50.23 101.47 -38.57
N LEU A 178 -49.21 102.02 -37.88
CA LEU A 178 -49.30 103.34 -37.25
C LEU A 178 -49.27 104.49 -38.27
N GLU A 179 -48.52 104.37 -39.36
CA GLU A 179 -48.60 105.30 -40.51
C GLU A 179 -49.98 105.25 -41.16
N ASP A 180 -50.52 104.05 -41.43
CA ASP A 180 -51.88 103.84 -41.95
C ASP A 180 -52.96 104.36 -40.99
N LEU A 181 -52.72 104.29 -39.68
CA LEU A 181 -53.62 104.86 -38.68
C LEU A 181 -53.54 106.40 -38.69
N LYS A 182 -52.36 107.01 -38.87
CA LYS A 182 -52.24 108.48 -39.04
C LYS A 182 -52.97 108.95 -40.29
N THR A 183 -52.84 108.26 -41.42
CA THR A 183 -53.55 108.63 -42.66
C THR A 183 -55.06 108.47 -42.51
N LYS A 184 -55.54 107.43 -41.82
CA LYS A 184 -56.94 107.29 -41.42
C LYS A 184 -57.40 108.42 -40.48
N ILE A 185 -56.66 108.76 -39.44
CA ILE A 185 -57.00 109.88 -38.52
C ILE A 185 -57.05 111.23 -39.27
N LEU A 186 -56.20 111.43 -40.28
CA LEU A 186 -56.26 112.62 -41.14
C LEU A 186 -57.50 112.61 -42.06
N ALA A 187 -57.90 111.45 -42.57
CA ALA A 187 -59.14 111.28 -43.34
C ALA A 187 -60.39 111.41 -42.45
N GLU A 188 -60.39 110.83 -41.26
CA GLU A 188 -61.42 110.99 -40.23
C GLU A 188 -61.53 112.46 -39.83
N ARG A 189 -60.44 113.19 -39.56
CA ARG A 189 -60.52 114.65 -39.33
C ARG A 189 -61.08 115.45 -40.50
N ALA A 190 -60.99 114.95 -41.73
CA ALA A 190 -61.65 115.55 -42.90
C ALA A 190 -63.14 115.17 -42.99
N LEU A 191 -63.52 113.99 -42.48
CA LEU A 191 -64.90 113.55 -42.30
C LEU A 191 -65.56 114.24 -41.09
N ASP A 192 -64.92 114.33 -39.92
CA ASP A 192 -65.35 115.09 -38.73
C ASP A 192 -65.63 116.56 -39.03
N LYS A 193 -64.93 117.15 -40.02
CA LYS A 193 -65.28 118.49 -40.52
C LYS A 193 -66.64 118.51 -41.23
N ARG A 194 -66.96 117.49 -42.03
CA ARG A 194 -68.26 117.31 -42.69
C ARG A 194 -69.34 116.81 -41.72
N GLU A 195 -68.99 115.97 -40.76
CA GLU A 195 -69.92 115.51 -39.73
C GLU A 195 -70.16 116.59 -38.68
N GLY A 196 -69.21 117.48 -38.39
CA GLY A 196 -69.48 118.69 -37.59
C GLY A 196 -70.50 119.63 -38.25
N GLU A 197 -70.62 119.60 -39.59
CA GLU A 197 -71.67 120.28 -40.35
C GLU A 197 -73.03 119.55 -40.28
N LEU A 198 -73.04 118.22 -40.03
CA LEU A 198 -74.23 117.36 -39.96
C LEU A 198 -74.75 117.08 -38.53
N LEU A 199 -73.88 116.85 -37.55
CA LEU A 199 -74.24 116.52 -36.17
C LEU A 199 -74.90 117.73 -35.47
N LYS A 200 -74.56 118.93 -35.93
CA LYS A 200 -75.25 120.19 -35.62
C LYS A 200 -76.74 120.17 -36.03
N GLN A 201 -77.16 119.24 -36.88
CA GLN A 201 -78.54 118.97 -37.30
C GLN A 201 -79.19 117.79 -36.52
N LYS A 202 -78.39 116.92 -35.88
CA LYS A 202 -78.88 115.67 -35.24
C LYS A 202 -78.90 115.65 -33.72
N ALA A 203 -78.06 116.45 -33.04
CA ALA A 203 -78.08 116.54 -31.57
C ALA A 203 -79.40 117.12 -30.99
N GLN A 204 -80.37 117.42 -31.86
CA GLN A 204 -81.71 117.86 -31.55
C GLN A 204 -82.72 116.69 -31.34
N GLU A 205 -82.32 115.40 -31.50
CA GLU A 205 -83.26 114.27 -31.59
C GLU A 205 -83.27 113.20 -30.45
N GLU A 206 -82.20 112.98 -29.65
CA GLU A 206 -81.96 111.62 -29.08
C GLU A 206 -81.94 111.45 -27.52
N ALA A 207 -82.57 112.30 -26.72
CA ALA A 207 -82.32 112.39 -25.27
C ALA A 207 -83.01 111.36 -24.33
N ASP A 208 -83.75 110.35 -24.82
CA ASP A 208 -84.96 109.89 -24.09
C ASP A 208 -85.00 108.49 -23.41
N GLU A 209 -84.09 107.51 -23.64
CA GLU A 209 -84.49 106.07 -23.49
C GLU A 209 -83.91 105.16 -22.36
N LEU A 210 -82.74 105.43 -21.75
CA LEU A 210 -81.94 104.34 -21.12
C LEU A 210 -82.16 104.02 -19.61
N ARG A 211 -82.23 102.71 -19.25
CA ARG A 211 -82.39 102.17 -17.87
C ARG A 211 -81.62 100.83 -17.63
N ALA A 212 -81.58 100.33 -16.38
CA ALA A 212 -80.66 99.26 -15.86
C ALA A 212 -81.25 97.80 -15.78
N LYS A 213 -80.45 96.77 -15.39
CA LYS A 213 -80.67 95.37 -15.86
C LYS A 213 -80.28 94.05 -15.10
N GLU A 214 -79.55 93.95 -13.96
CA GLU A 214 -79.02 92.63 -13.48
C GLU A 214 -78.87 92.40 -11.94
N ALA A 215 -78.90 91.14 -11.44
CA ALA A 215 -78.73 90.74 -10.02
C ALA A 215 -78.33 89.25 -9.76
N ALA A 216 -77.81 88.94 -8.54
CA ALA A 216 -77.57 87.61 -7.89
C ALA A 216 -76.60 86.59 -8.56
N ARG A 217 -76.12 85.53 -7.84
CA ARG A 217 -75.32 84.39 -8.41
C ARG A 217 -74.91 83.15 -7.54
N ALA A 218 -74.65 83.22 -6.23
CA ALA A 218 -73.76 82.25 -5.51
C ALA A 218 -74.41 81.09 -4.69
N ALA A 219 -73.63 80.03 -4.32
CA ALA A 219 -74.15 78.78 -3.68
C ALA A 219 -73.26 78.00 -2.63
N LYS A 220 -72.68 76.81 -2.97
CA LYS A 220 -72.57 75.61 -2.07
C LYS A 220 -71.20 74.88 -2.10
N ALA A 221 -70.56 74.56 -0.95
CA ALA A 221 -69.21 73.92 -0.93
C ALA A 221 -68.67 73.21 0.37
N ARG A 222 -69.41 72.35 1.14
CA ARG A 222 -69.00 72.00 2.55
C ARG A 222 -68.85 70.54 3.08
N GLN A 223 -68.88 69.46 2.29
CA GLN A 223 -69.23 68.11 2.85
C GLN A 223 -68.13 67.02 3.02
N LEU A 224 -66.92 67.10 2.44
CA LEU A 224 -66.16 65.89 2.04
C LEU A 224 -65.01 65.34 2.95
N ALA A 225 -64.88 65.73 4.22
CA ALA A 225 -63.59 65.65 4.95
C ALA A 225 -63.39 64.51 6.01
N GLY A 226 -64.22 63.45 6.05
CA GLY A 226 -64.33 62.60 7.26
C GLY A 226 -63.53 61.29 7.35
N GLU A 227 -63.20 60.61 6.25
CA GLU A 227 -63.15 59.12 6.27
C GLU A 227 -61.74 58.46 6.42
N THR A 228 -60.64 59.22 6.42
CA THR A 228 -59.30 58.66 6.15
C THR A 228 -58.46 58.23 7.37
N LYS A 229 -59.02 58.15 8.59
CA LYS A 229 -58.22 57.98 9.83
C LYS A 229 -58.11 56.56 10.45
N ALA A 230 -58.77 55.54 9.89
CA ALA A 230 -58.98 54.26 10.61
C ALA A 230 -58.03 53.08 10.26
N ALA A 231 -57.22 53.15 9.20
CA ALA A 231 -56.66 51.93 8.57
C ALA A 231 -55.22 51.52 8.95
N ASN A 232 -54.46 52.31 9.71
CA ASN A 232 -52.98 52.19 9.75
C ASN A 232 -52.36 51.58 11.04
N ALA A 233 -53.16 50.95 11.92
CA ALA A 233 -52.69 50.50 13.24
C ALA A 233 -52.35 48.99 13.37
N ALA A 234 -52.68 48.15 12.38
CA ALA A 234 -52.73 46.69 12.58
C ALA A 234 -51.49 45.88 12.15
N LEU A 235 -50.50 46.46 11.46
CA LEU A 235 -49.50 45.67 10.71
C LEU A 235 -48.14 45.45 11.40
N GLN A 236 -47.87 46.06 12.57
CA GLN A 236 -46.53 45.98 13.21
C GLN A 236 -46.34 44.82 14.22
N ALA A 237 -47.38 44.05 14.56
CA ALA A 237 -47.31 43.13 15.70
C ALA A 237 -46.72 41.73 15.44
N PHE A 238 -46.46 41.31 14.18
CA PHE A 238 -46.27 39.88 13.87
C PHE A 238 -44.86 39.46 13.39
N LYS A 239 -43.97 40.39 13.02
CA LYS A 239 -42.70 40.05 12.31
C LYS A 239 -41.44 39.91 13.18
N LEU A 240 -41.56 39.97 14.51
CA LEU A 240 -40.41 40.04 15.43
C LEU A 240 -40.23 38.80 16.34
N LYS A 241 -41.01 37.72 16.16
CA LYS A 241 -41.07 36.60 17.13
C LYS A 241 -40.72 35.19 16.61
N GLU A 242 -40.31 35.03 15.35
CA GLU A 242 -39.89 33.72 14.80
C GLU A 242 -38.38 33.58 14.54
N ALA A 243 -37.62 34.69 14.53
CA ALA A 243 -36.19 34.66 14.17
C ALA A 243 -35.24 34.10 15.25
N GLU A 244 -35.70 33.98 16.50
CA GLU A 244 -34.88 33.48 17.62
C GLU A 244 -34.88 31.95 17.75
N ARG A 245 -35.68 31.23 16.95
CA ARG A 245 -36.03 29.83 17.21
C ARG A 245 -35.16 28.76 16.54
N SER A 246 -34.05 29.10 15.87
CA SER A 246 -33.24 28.12 15.11
C SER A 246 -31.71 28.21 15.24
N LYS A 247 -31.16 28.95 16.22
CA LYS A 247 -29.69 29.05 16.42
C LYS A 247 -29.14 28.46 17.72
N GLU A 248 -29.99 27.88 18.57
CA GLU A 248 -29.59 27.26 19.84
C GLU A 248 -29.42 25.72 19.80
N GLN A 249 -29.67 25.04 18.67
CA GLN A 249 -29.76 23.57 18.63
C GLN A 249 -28.64 22.81 17.91
N GLU A 250 -27.71 23.48 17.21
CA GLU A 250 -26.66 22.80 16.41
C GLU A 250 -25.22 23.10 16.85
N LEU A 251 -25.02 23.70 18.03
CA LEU A 251 -23.68 23.87 18.60
C LEU A 251 -23.25 22.67 19.46
N ALA A 252 -22.44 21.82 18.83
CA ALA A 252 -21.33 21.12 19.46
C ALA A 252 -21.70 20.15 20.62
N ILE A 253 -22.63 19.24 20.31
CA ILE A 253 -22.84 17.92 20.96
C ILE A 253 -21.56 17.03 20.96
N GLU A 254 -20.44 17.53 20.44
CA GLU A 254 -19.20 16.82 20.17
C GLU A 254 -18.13 16.92 21.30
N ALA A 255 -18.24 17.90 22.20
CA ALA A 255 -17.21 18.16 23.22
C ALA A 255 -17.25 17.23 24.46
N TYR A 256 -18.38 16.58 24.74
CA TYR A 256 -18.54 15.76 25.97
C TYR A 256 -18.21 14.26 25.79
N ALA A 257 -18.06 13.78 24.54
CA ALA A 257 -17.74 12.38 24.26
C ALA A 257 -16.26 12.03 24.56
N LYS A 258 -15.33 12.97 24.34
CA LYS A 258 -13.88 12.73 24.52
C LYS A 258 -13.44 12.61 25.99
N LYS A 259 -14.22 13.12 26.95
CA LYS A 259 -13.85 13.11 28.39
C LYS A 259 -14.21 11.82 29.13
N LYS A 260 -14.70 10.79 28.42
CA LYS A 260 -15.22 9.54 29.01
C LYS A 260 -14.34 8.30 28.76
N ALA A 261 -13.26 8.44 28.00
CA ALA A 261 -12.33 7.34 27.66
C ALA A 261 -11.11 7.25 28.60
N GLU A 262 -10.55 8.38 29.04
CA GLU A 262 -9.28 8.41 29.80
C GLU A 262 -9.39 7.91 31.26
N ILE A 263 -10.60 7.77 31.80
CA ILE A 263 -10.84 7.28 33.17
C ILE A 263 -10.87 5.74 33.25
N ALA A 264 -10.85 5.04 32.10
CA ALA A 264 -10.86 3.57 32.05
C ALA A 264 -9.48 2.92 32.28
N GLU A 265 -8.38 3.57 31.90
CA GLU A 265 -7.03 3.00 32.02
C GLU A 265 -6.46 3.04 33.46
N GLU A 266 -6.87 4.01 34.30
CA GLU A 266 -6.30 4.16 35.65
C GLU A 266 -6.74 3.06 36.64
N ARG A 267 -7.76 2.25 36.29
CA ARG A 267 -8.26 1.15 37.13
C ARG A 267 -7.52 -0.18 36.93
N ALA A 268 -6.83 -0.38 35.81
CA ALA A 268 -6.07 -1.61 35.56
C ALA A 268 -4.76 -1.69 36.35
N ARG A 269 -4.22 -0.54 36.81
CA ARG A 269 -2.88 -0.47 37.43
C ARG A 269 -2.82 -0.73 38.94
N ARG A 270 -3.96 -0.79 39.65
CA ARG A 270 -4.03 -0.96 41.12
C ARG A 270 -4.33 -2.38 41.63
N GLU A 271 -4.59 -3.35 40.74
CA GLU A 271 -4.81 -4.77 41.10
C GLU A 271 -3.50 -5.59 41.16
N ALA A 272 -2.44 -5.16 40.45
CA ALA A 272 -1.20 -5.93 40.32
C ALA A 272 -0.32 -5.92 41.60
N GLU A 273 -0.31 -4.84 42.37
CA GLU A 273 0.55 -4.69 43.55
C GLU A 273 0.09 -5.51 44.77
N LYS A 274 -1.18 -5.94 44.82
CA LYS A 274 -1.75 -6.65 45.99
C LYS A 274 -1.51 -8.16 46.04
N ARG A 275 -0.84 -8.75 45.03
CA ARG A 275 -0.50 -10.19 45.01
C ARG A 275 0.91 -10.52 45.48
N ALA A 276 1.83 -9.56 45.52
CA ALA A 276 3.23 -9.80 45.93
C ALA A 276 3.45 -9.90 47.46
N ALA A 277 2.48 -9.49 48.28
CA ALA A 277 2.64 -9.35 49.73
C ALA A 277 2.31 -10.61 50.57
N LYS A 278 1.98 -11.76 49.95
CA LYS A 278 1.45 -12.95 50.67
C LYS A 278 2.40 -14.15 50.79
N GLU A 279 3.65 -14.06 50.32
CA GLU A 279 4.58 -15.21 50.30
C GLU A 279 5.76 -15.12 51.28
N ALA A 280 5.96 -13.98 51.96
CA ALA A 280 7.12 -13.74 52.83
C ALA A 280 6.98 -14.22 54.29
N GLU A 281 5.77 -14.58 54.76
CA GLU A 281 5.50 -14.84 56.19
C GLU A 281 5.69 -16.31 56.62
N ARG A 282 5.72 -17.27 55.67
CA ARG A 282 5.76 -18.72 55.96
C ARG A 282 7.12 -19.29 56.39
N LYS A 283 8.12 -18.46 56.70
CA LYS A 283 9.53 -18.88 56.85
C LYS A 283 10.16 -18.60 58.22
N ARG A 284 9.37 -18.51 59.30
CA ARG A 284 9.84 -18.24 60.69
C ARG A 284 9.24 -19.14 61.78
N LEU A 285 8.64 -20.28 61.42
CA LEU A 285 8.03 -21.24 62.37
C LEU A 285 8.79 -22.57 62.46
N ALA A 286 9.95 -22.70 61.82
CA ALA A 286 10.70 -23.96 61.72
C ALA A 286 11.76 -24.17 62.82
N ASP A 287 12.22 -23.09 63.47
CA ASP A 287 13.50 -23.08 64.19
C ASP A 287 13.37 -23.24 65.73
N THR A 288 12.26 -23.81 66.23
CA THR A 288 11.94 -23.89 67.68
C THR A 288 11.63 -25.31 68.21
N MET A 289 11.95 -26.37 67.46
CA MET A 289 11.59 -27.76 67.82
C MET A 289 12.78 -28.66 68.26
N GLU A 290 14.02 -28.18 68.26
CA GLU A 290 15.21 -29.06 68.33
C GLU A 290 15.76 -29.34 69.75
N ASP A 291 15.45 -28.51 70.76
CA ASP A 291 16.14 -28.54 72.07
C ASP A 291 15.61 -29.58 73.11
N ASN A 292 14.55 -30.34 72.82
CA ASN A 292 13.88 -31.17 73.86
C ASN A 292 14.46 -32.59 74.04
N TYR A 293 15.35 -33.07 73.15
CA TYR A 293 15.70 -34.52 73.09
C TYR A 293 16.89 -34.99 73.97
N ARG A 294 17.56 -34.11 74.72
CA ARG A 294 18.89 -34.42 75.31
C ARG A 294 18.95 -34.93 76.77
N GLN A 295 17.83 -35.17 77.47
CA GLN A 295 17.84 -35.37 78.95
C GLN A 295 17.58 -36.81 79.49
N TRP A 296 17.54 -37.87 78.68
CA TRP A 296 16.99 -39.18 79.12
C TRP A 296 17.98 -40.29 79.59
N ASN A 297 19.28 -40.24 79.22
CA ASN A 297 20.16 -41.44 79.22
C ASN A 297 21.08 -41.69 80.45
N ALA A 298 20.59 -41.74 81.71
CA ALA A 298 21.54 -41.68 82.87
C ALA A 298 21.24 -42.49 84.18
N LYS A 299 20.72 -43.74 84.18
CA LYS A 299 20.33 -44.42 85.46
C LYS A 299 20.57 -45.94 85.73
N GLU A 300 21.18 -46.76 84.87
CA GLU A 300 20.97 -48.25 84.92
C GLU A 300 22.25 -49.14 85.11
N GLU A 301 22.94 -49.17 86.28
CA GLU A 301 24.30 -49.81 86.35
C GLU A 301 24.77 -50.51 87.67
N ALA A 302 23.94 -51.06 88.58
CA ALA A 302 24.47 -51.52 89.91
C ALA A 302 23.83 -52.74 90.64
N ARG A 303 24.13 -54.02 90.29
CA ARG A 303 23.61 -55.18 91.08
C ARG A 303 24.37 -56.54 91.16
N VAL A 304 25.67 -56.62 90.84
CA VAL A 304 26.33 -57.90 90.42
C VAL A 304 26.91 -58.85 91.51
N ALA A 305 27.33 -58.41 92.70
CA ALA A 305 28.32 -59.18 93.49
C ALA A 305 27.77 -60.12 94.61
N ARG A 306 27.73 -61.47 94.44
CA ARG A 306 27.41 -62.41 95.55
C ARG A 306 27.83 -63.91 95.51
N ASP A 307 28.64 -64.40 94.57
CA ASP A 307 28.64 -65.84 94.13
C ASP A 307 29.78 -66.82 94.58
N VAL A 308 30.69 -66.50 95.52
CA VAL A 308 32.07 -67.07 95.46
C VAL A 308 32.44 -68.30 96.36
N ALA A 309 31.62 -68.77 97.31
CA ALA A 309 32.17 -69.48 98.50
C ALA A 309 32.44 -71.02 98.45
N ASP A 310 31.74 -71.84 97.67
CA ASP A 310 31.55 -73.28 98.01
C ASP A 310 32.55 -74.31 97.41
N ALA A 311 33.73 -73.91 96.92
CA ALA A 311 34.49 -74.72 95.93
C ALA A 311 35.46 -75.81 96.44
N ASP A 312 36.06 -75.70 97.63
CA ASP A 312 37.42 -76.26 97.85
C ASP A 312 37.54 -77.74 98.29
N ALA A 313 36.50 -78.36 98.87
CA ALA A 313 36.66 -79.62 99.63
C ALA A 313 36.94 -80.89 98.79
N LYS A 314 36.76 -80.86 97.47
CA LYS A 314 36.71 -82.06 96.60
C LYS A 314 38.08 -82.59 96.13
N ALA A 315 39.18 -81.92 96.48
CA ALA A 315 40.45 -82.03 95.75
C ALA A 315 41.34 -83.26 96.02
N ALA A 316 41.24 -83.90 97.19
CA ALA A 316 42.31 -84.79 97.68
C ALA A 316 42.29 -86.23 97.13
N ALA A 317 41.11 -86.85 97.00
CA ALA A 317 40.97 -88.28 96.68
C ALA A 317 41.43 -88.66 95.25
N ASP A 318 41.47 -87.68 94.33
CA ASP A 318 41.89 -87.91 92.94
C ASP A 318 43.39 -88.22 92.78
N ALA A 319 44.23 -87.90 93.78
CA ALA A 319 45.67 -87.73 93.60
C ALA A 319 46.42 -88.99 93.12
N GLU A 320 46.01 -90.19 93.54
CA GLU A 320 46.77 -91.42 93.28
C GLU A 320 46.39 -92.10 91.96
N ALA A 321 45.07 -92.16 91.65
CA ALA A 321 44.58 -92.63 90.35
C ALA A 321 45.09 -91.77 89.18
N ARG A 322 45.43 -90.49 89.44
CA ARG A 322 46.12 -89.63 88.47
C ARG A 322 47.50 -90.17 88.07
N ARG A 323 48.27 -90.80 88.97
CA ARG A 323 49.70 -91.09 88.72
C ARG A 323 49.94 -92.18 87.68
N LYS A 324 49.17 -93.27 87.71
CA LYS A 324 49.30 -94.36 86.72
C LYS A 324 48.68 -93.96 85.38
N LYS A 325 47.52 -93.29 85.41
CA LYS A 325 46.92 -92.65 84.22
C LYS A 325 47.90 -91.67 83.57
N ALA A 326 48.65 -90.88 84.34
CA ALA A 326 49.57 -89.87 83.82
C ALA A 326 50.71 -90.43 82.95
N ALA A 327 51.17 -91.67 83.17
CA ALA A 327 52.23 -92.28 82.37
C ALA A 327 51.76 -92.66 80.96
N ASP A 328 50.68 -93.45 80.87
CA ASP A 328 50.09 -93.85 79.58
C ASP A 328 49.51 -92.62 78.84
N LEU A 329 48.92 -91.68 79.61
CA LEU A 329 48.48 -90.40 79.09
C LEU A 329 49.65 -89.57 78.57
N ALA A 330 50.83 -89.56 79.19
CA ALA A 330 51.99 -88.82 78.69
C ALA A 330 52.46 -89.35 77.32
N ALA A 331 52.58 -90.66 77.15
CA ALA A 331 52.95 -91.27 75.88
C ALA A 331 51.92 -90.99 74.77
N ALA A 332 50.62 -91.11 75.09
CA ALA A 332 49.54 -90.78 74.16
C ALA A 332 49.49 -89.27 73.86
N ILE A 333 49.75 -88.41 74.85
CA ILE A 333 49.87 -86.96 74.69
C ILE A 333 51.02 -86.61 73.76
N ASP A 334 52.19 -87.23 73.89
CA ASP A 334 53.34 -86.86 73.06
C ASP A 334 53.21 -87.36 71.62
N ALA A 335 52.65 -88.56 71.40
CA ALA A 335 52.26 -89.01 70.06
C ALA A 335 51.18 -88.09 69.43
N SER A 336 50.15 -87.73 70.20
CA SER A 336 49.11 -86.78 69.79
C SER A 336 49.67 -85.39 69.52
N ARG A 337 50.60 -84.88 70.33
CA ARG A 337 51.30 -83.60 70.13
C ARG A 337 52.14 -83.63 68.87
N GLN A 338 52.88 -84.70 68.59
CA GLN A 338 53.64 -84.81 67.33
C GLN A 338 52.71 -84.85 66.12
N ALA A 339 51.58 -85.57 66.19
CA ALA A 339 50.56 -85.57 65.15
C ALA A 339 49.92 -84.16 64.98
N GLN A 340 49.57 -83.48 66.07
CA GLN A 340 49.05 -82.12 66.06
C GLN A 340 50.07 -81.10 65.54
N LEU A 341 51.35 -81.23 65.86
CA LEU A 341 52.42 -80.37 65.34
C LEU A 341 52.60 -80.57 63.84
N ARG A 342 52.54 -81.81 63.34
CA ARG A 342 52.55 -82.11 61.90
C ARG A 342 51.30 -81.57 61.21
N ALA A 343 50.11 -81.79 61.77
CA ALA A 343 48.85 -81.29 61.24
C ALA A 343 48.78 -79.74 61.24
N LYS A 344 49.30 -79.08 62.28
CA LYS A 344 49.45 -77.62 62.33
C LYS A 344 50.49 -77.12 61.34
N ALA A 345 51.59 -77.85 61.12
CA ALA A 345 52.59 -77.49 60.12
C ALA A 345 52.05 -77.64 58.69
N SER A 346 51.29 -78.71 58.39
CA SER A 346 50.63 -78.89 57.09
C SER A 346 49.48 -77.90 56.87
N ALA A 347 48.65 -77.64 57.89
CA ALA A 347 47.62 -76.62 57.83
C ALA A 347 48.24 -75.23 57.57
N LYS A 348 49.27 -74.84 58.34
CA LYS A 348 49.98 -73.57 58.13
C LYS A 348 50.73 -73.49 56.80
N ALA A 349 51.10 -74.62 56.20
CA ALA A 349 51.67 -74.65 54.85
C ALA A 349 50.58 -74.50 53.77
N ALA A 350 49.41 -75.10 53.97
CA ALA A 350 48.24 -74.93 53.11
C ALA A 350 47.69 -73.50 53.18
N GLU A 351 47.46 -72.97 54.39
CA GLU A 351 47.09 -71.57 54.65
C GLU A 351 48.02 -70.61 53.91
N LYS A 352 49.34 -70.80 54.02
CA LYS A 352 50.32 -69.97 53.30
C LYS A 352 50.29 -70.13 51.78
N ALA A 353 49.93 -71.30 51.26
CA ALA A 353 49.81 -71.53 49.83
C ALA A 353 48.54 -70.86 49.28
N GLU A 354 47.42 -71.01 49.99
CA GLU A 354 46.14 -70.34 49.71
C GLU A 354 46.29 -68.81 49.83
N GLU A 355 46.95 -68.30 50.87
CA GLU A 355 47.32 -66.88 51.01
C GLU A 355 48.16 -66.39 49.83
N ALA A 356 49.15 -67.16 49.38
CA ALA A 356 50.00 -66.79 48.25
C ALA A 356 49.23 -66.78 46.91
N GLU A 357 48.35 -67.76 46.67
CA GLU A 357 47.47 -67.79 45.50
C GLU A 357 46.44 -66.65 45.54
N TYR A 358 45.89 -66.36 46.71
CA TYR A 358 44.97 -65.24 46.93
C TYR A 358 45.67 -63.90 46.67
N VAL A 359 46.87 -63.68 47.19
CA VAL A 359 47.66 -62.46 46.92
C VAL A 359 48.03 -62.35 45.44
N ALA A 360 48.39 -63.45 44.78
CA ALA A 360 48.71 -63.45 43.34
C ALA A 360 47.48 -63.14 42.47
N SER A 361 46.34 -63.76 42.76
CA SER A 361 45.08 -63.50 42.05
C SER A 361 44.55 -62.08 42.29
N TRP A 362 44.66 -61.55 43.52
CA TRP A 362 44.35 -60.14 43.82
C TRP A 362 45.28 -59.16 43.13
N ARG A 363 46.59 -59.44 43.06
CA ARG A 363 47.54 -58.60 42.32
C ARG A 363 47.21 -58.57 40.83
N ASN A 364 46.89 -59.73 40.25
CA ASN A 364 46.47 -59.83 38.86
C ASN A 364 45.14 -59.10 38.62
N ARG A 365 44.13 -59.26 39.49
CA ARG A 365 42.85 -58.57 39.35
C ARG A 365 42.97 -57.06 39.54
N SER A 366 43.81 -56.60 40.47
CA SER A 366 44.12 -55.18 40.64
C SER A 366 44.82 -54.60 39.41
N SER A 367 45.77 -55.31 38.81
CA SER A 367 46.41 -54.89 37.56
C SER A 367 45.43 -54.86 36.38
N GLN A 368 44.49 -55.81 36.29
CA GLN A 368 43.43 -55.80 35.29
C GLN A 368 42.49 -54.62 35.48
N LEU A 369 42.02 -54.37 36.70
CA LEU A 369 41.16 -53.22 37.02
C LEU A 369 41.85 -51.89 36.69
N GLN A 370 43.15 -51.75 36.96
CA GLN A 370 43.92 -50.58 36.55
C GLN A 370 43.97 -50.40 35.02
N GLN A 371 44.17 -51.49 34.26
CA GLN A 371 44.13 -51.46 32.80
C GLN A 371 42.73 -51.13 32.26
N GLU A 372 41.68 -51.74 32.82
CA GLU A 372 40.26 -51.46 32.50
C GLU A 372 39.93 -49.97 32.76
N GLU A 373 40.34 -49.43 33.91
CA GLU A 373 40.17 -48.02 34.26
C GLU A 373 40.94 -47.07 33.32
N ASP A 374 42.19 -47.37 33.00
CA ASP A 374 43.02 -46.51 32.16
C ASP A 374 42.57 -46.54 30.69
N GLU A 375 42.12 -47.71 30.21
CA GLU A 375 41.39 -47.79 28.94
C GLU A 375 40.10 -46.95 28.96
N GLU A 376 39.32 -46.97 30.05
CA GLU A 376 38.10 -46.17 30.14
C GLU A 376 38.42 -44.67 30.18
N LYS A 377 39.44 -44.25 30.94
CA LYS A 377 39.93 -42.86 30.97
C LYS A 377 40.36 -42.42 29.56
N LEU A 378 41.09 -43.25 28.82
CA LEU A 378 41.50 -42.98 27.43
C LEU A 378 40.30 -42.90 26.48
N LYS A 379 39.33 -43.81 26.58
CA LYS A 379 38.08 -43.80 25.78
C LYS A 379 37.26 -42.53 26.05
N ARG A 380 37.05 -42.17 27.32
CA ARG A 380 36.37 -40.92 27.74
C ARG A 380 37.09 -39.67 27.21
N LEU A 381 38.43 -39.65 27.31
CA LEU A 381 39.26 -38.55 26.81
C LEU A 381 39.21 -38.43 25.28
N ALA A 382 39.20 -39.56 24.56
CA ALA A 382 39.08 -39.58 23.10
C ALA A 382 37.71 -39.05 22.64
N VAL A 383 36.62 -39.49 23.26
CA VAL A 383 35.25 -38.96 23.01
C VAL A 383 35.18 -37.48 23.34
N GLY A 384 35.76 -37.04 24.46
CA GLY A 384 35.84 -35.61 24.83
C GLY A 384 36.57 -34.77 23.79
N LYS A 385 37.71 -35.25 23.26
CA LYS A 385 38.43 -34.58 22.16
C LYS A 385 37.63 -34.53 20.86
N GLN A 386 36.94 -35.61 20.49
CA GLN A 386 36.07 -35.65 19.32
C GLN A 386 34.91 -34.64 19.44
N LEU A 387 34.26 -34.59 20.61
CA LEU A 387 33.18 -33.65 20.90
C LEU A 387 33.67 -32.19 20.86
N ALA A 388 34.82 -31.90 21.46
CA ALA A 388 35.43 -30.56 21.41
C ALA A 388 35.77 -30.14 19.97
N ALA A 389 36.34 -31.04 19.16
CA ALA A 389 36.62 -30.78 17.75
C ALA A 389 35.33 -30.56 16.93
N PHE A 390 34.25 -31.29 17.24
CA PHE A 390 32.94 -31.09 16.62
C PHE A 390 32.31 -29.74 17.01
N GLN A 391 32.37 -29.36 18.29
CA GLN A 391 31.91 -28.06 18.78
C GLN A 391 32.70 -26.90 18.14
N LEU A 392 34.01 -27.02 17.98
CA LEU A 392 34.83 -26.04 17.25
C LEU A 392 34.42 -25.93 15.77
N ARG A 393 34.13 -27.05 15.10
CA ARG A 393 33.58 -27.03 13.73
C ARG A 393 32.22 -26.34 13.67
N GLN A 394 31.31 -26.61 14.62
CA GLN A 394 30.02 -25.92 14.70
C GLN A 394 30.19 -24.41 14.95
N ALA A 395 31.11 -24.01 15.83
CA ALA A 395 31.44 -22.61 16.07
C ALA A 395 31.99 -21.92 14.81
N ALA A 396 32.88 -22.58 14.07
CA ALA A 396 33.40 -22.08 12.80
C ALA A 396 32.31 -21.95 11.71
N ILE A 397 31.41 -22.94 11.60
CA ILE A 397 30.25 -22.87 10.69
C ILE A 397 29.32 -21.71 11.09
N LYS A 398 29.05 -21.52 12.39
CA LYS A 398 28.22 -20.41 12.88
C LYS A 398 28.88 -19.06 12.59
N ALA A 399 30.19 -18.92 12.83
CA ALA A 399 30.95 -17.72 12.51
C ALA A 399 30.92 -17.41 11.01
N ARG A 400 31.10 -18.43 10.15
CA ARG A 400 30.98 -18.29 8.70
C ARG A 400 29.57 -17.83 8.28
N LYS A 401 28.51 -18.44 8.81
CA LYS A 401 27.12 -18.01 8.53
C LYS A 401 26.84 -16.57 8.98
N MET A 402 27.39 -16.15 10.12
CA MET A 402 27.28 -14.76 10.59
C MET A 402 28.03 -13.79 9.66
N ALA A 403 29.20 -14.19 9.14
CA ALA A 403 29.95 -13.39 8.16
C ALA A 403 29.22 -13.31 6.82
N GLU A 404 28.69 -14.42 6.30
CA GLU A 404 27.87 -14.47 5.08
C GLU A 404 26.60 -13.62 5.22
N ALA A 405 25.90 -13.69 6.36
CA ALA A 405 24.74 -12.84 6.64
C ALA A 405 25.08 -11.35 6.68
N ARG A 406 26.22 -10.98 7.30
CA ARG A 406 26.68 -9.58 7.33
C ARG A 406 27.14 -9.08 5.95
N ILE A 407 27.68 -9.96 5.12
CA ILE A 407 28.01 -9.62 3.71
C ILE A 407 26.71 -9.40 2.92
N ALA A 408 25.69 -10.24 3.10
CA ALA A 408 24.39 -10.05 2.47
C ALA A 408 23.73 -8.73 2.91
N GLU A 409 23.71 -8.42 4.21
CA GLU A 409 23.22 -7.14 4.75
C GLU A 409 23.95 -5.92 4.15
N LEU A 410 25.27 -5.99 3.99
CA LEU A 410 26.06 -4.95 3.33
C LEU A 410 25.78 -4.85 1.81
N GLN A 411 25.49 -5.97 1.15
CA GLN A 411 25.11 -6.00 -0.27
C GLN A 411 23.70 -5.42 -0.49
N GLU A 412 22.74 -5.76 0.37
CA GLU A 412 21.39 -5.19 0.36
C GLU A 412 21.44 -3.67 0.62
N ALA A 413 22.23 -3.23 1.61
CA ALA A 413 22.44 -1.80 1.87
C ALA A 413 23.09 -1.07 0.68
N ALA A 414 24.07 -1.69 0.02
CA ALA A 414 24.69 -1.14 -1.19
C ALA A 414 23.73 -1.09 -2.39
N GLN A 415 22.88 -2.11 -2.56
CA GLN A 415 21.85 -2.14 -3.59
C GLN A 415 20.80 -1.04 -3.36
N LEU A 416 20.34 -0.86 -2.11
CA LEU A 416 19.41 0.21 -1.76
C LEU A 416 20.01 1.60 -2.02
N ALA A 417 21.28 1.81 -1.65
CA ALA A 417 21.99 3.06 -1.95
C ALA A 417 22.11 3.32 -3.46
N LEU A 418 22.41 2.28 -4.25
CA LEU A 418 22.45 2.39 -5.72
C LEU A 418 21.07 2.68 -6.31
N SER A 419 20.01 2.01 -5.85
CA SER A 419 18.62 2.25 -6.30
C SER A 419 18.19 3.70 -6.08
N VAL A 420 18.55 4.30 -4.93
CA VAL A 420 18.26 5.72 -4.64
C VAL A 420 19.05 6.65 -5.57
N GLN A 421 20.30 6.31 -5.92
CA GLN A 421 21.09 7.06 -6.90
C GLN A 421 20.51 6.95 -8.32
N GLU A 422 20.06 5.77 -8.73
CA GLU A 422 19.40 5.54 -10.02
C GLU A 422 18.08 6.32 -10.13
N GLU A 423 17.24 6.30 -9.10
CA GLU A 423 16.02 7.12 -9.02
C GLU A 423 16.31 8.63 -9.10
N GLU A 424 17.38 9.08 -8.44
CA GLU A 424 17.84 10.48 -8.52
C GLU A 424 18.32 10.86 -9.92
N GLU A 425 19.11 10.01 -10.58
CA GLU A 425 19.52 10.23 -11.97
C GLU A 425 18.33 10.28 -12.92
N ILE A 426 17.35 9.37 -12.77
CA ILE A 426 16.13 9.35 -13.58
C ILE A 426 15.34 10.65 -13.38
N PHE A 427 15.17 11.09 -12.13
CA PHE A 427 14.54 12.37 -11.82
C PHE A 427 15.27 13.55 -12.45
N LEU A 428 16.61 13.60 -12.37
CA LEU A 428 17.39 14.71 -12.92
C LEU A 428 17.33 14.76 -14.45
N LYS A 429 17.35 13.60 -15.13
CA LYS A 429 17.16 13.50 -16.59
C LYS A 429 15.78 14.01 -16.99
N TYR A 430 14.71 13.52 -16.34
CA TYR A 430 13.34 13.98 -16.55
C TYR A 430 13.18 15.50 -16.32
N ALA A 431 13.74 16.03 -15.23
CA ALA A 431 13.66 17.44 -14.90
C ALA A 431 14.41 18.32 -15.92
N ALA A 432 15.53 17.86 -16.46
CA ALA A 432 16.27 18.53 -17.52
C ALA A 432 15.47 18.57 -18.84
N GLU A 433 14.87 17.44 -19.23
CA GLU A 433 14.01 17.36 -20.42
C GLU A 433 12.80 18.32 -20.32
N CYS A 434 12.15 18.37 -19.16
CA CYS A 434 11.05 19.31 -18.91
C CYS A 434 11.48 20.78 -18.98
N ILE A 435 12.65 21.12 -18.43
CA ILE A 435 13.21 22.49 -18.50
C ILE A 435 13.52 22.86 -19.96
N GLU A 436 14.16 21.99 -20.73
CA GLU A 436 14.44 22.24 -22.14
C GLU A 436 13.16 22.39 -22.97
N GLU A 437 12.14 21.59 -22.71
CA GLU A 437 10.86 21.72 -23.39
C GLU A 437 10.15 23.04 -23.05
N TYR A 438 10.14 23.46 -21.79
CA TYR A 438 9.58 24.77 -21.41
C TYR A 438 10.40 25.94 -21.99
N ARG A 439 11.72 25.81 -22.13
CA ARG A 439 12.56 26.78 -22.85
C ARG A 439 12.17 26.90 -24.33
N ARG A 440 11.95 25.79 -25.02
CA ARG A 440 11.47 25.78 -26.43
C ARG A 440 10.10 26.44 -26.57
N GLN A 441 9.21 26.24 -25.60
CA GLN A 441 7.89 26.88 -25.54
C GLN A 441 7.94 28.37 -25.14
N GLY A 442 9.12 28.94 -24.85
CA GLY A 442 9.27 30.33 -24.42
C GLY A 442 8.75 30.61 -23.00
N LYS A 443 8.58 29.58 -22.18
CA LYS A 443 8.04 29.67 -20.82
C LYS A 443 9.15 29.94 -19.78
N PRO A 444 8.85 30.64 -18.67
CA PRO A 444 9.86 31.08 -17.71
C PRO A 444 10.35 29.95 -16.79
N THR A 445 11.45 29.28 -17.13
CA THR A 445 11.99 28.11 -16.40
C THR A 445 12.59 28.38 -15.01
N LYS A 446 12.69 29.65 -14.61
CA LYS A 446 13.27 30.10 -13.32
C LYS A 446 12.78 29.32 -12.09
N PRO A 447 11.47 29.00 -11.92
CA PRO A 447 10.97 28.30 -10.74
C PRO A 447 11.51 26.86 -10.63
N MET A 448 11.70 26.17 -11.75
CA MET A 448 12.23 24.81 -11.81
C MET A 448 13.74 24.80 -11.50
N GLU A 449 14.50 25.70 -12.11
CA GLU A 449 15.95 25.84 -11.91
C GLU A 449 16.29 26.15 -10.43
N LEU A 450 15.52 27.03 -9.78
CA LEU A 450 15.67 27.33 -8.36
C LEU A 450 15.34 26.14 -7.47
N HIS A 451 14.33 25.34 -7.82
CA HIS A 451 13.96 24.13 -7.07
C HIS A 451 15.08 23.07 -7.10
N LEU A 452 15.66 22.81 -8.28
CA LEU A 452 16.78 21.89 -8.42
C LEU A 452 18.00 22.37 -7.61
N ARG A 453 18.42 23.63 -7.77
CA ARG A 453 19.58 24.21 -7.04
C ARG A 453 19.42 24.18 -5.52
N LYS A 454 18.20 24.45 -5.02
CA LYS A 454 17.93 24.47 -3.57
C LYS A 454 18.19 23.09 -2.95
N LYS A 455 17.87 22.00 -3.65
CA LYS A 455 18.09 20.63 -3.16
C LYS A 455 19.58 20.29 -3.14
N THR A 456 20.30 20.57 -4.23
CA THR A 456 21.76 20.36 -4.32
C THR A 456 22.55 21.12 -3.24
N THR A 457 22.04 22.25 -2.77
CA THR A 457 22.67 23.01 -1.68
C THR A 457 22.40 22.37 -0.31
N ILE A 458 21.23 21.77 -0.10
CA ILE A 458 20.88 21.08 1.16
C ILE A 458 21.65 19.77 1.29
N GLU A 459 21.80 19.02 0.20
CA GLU A 459 22.53 17.74 0.16
C GLU A 459 24.05 17.91 0.37
N ASN A 460 24.62 19.05 -0.03
CA ASN A 460 26.03 19.37 0.23
C ASN A 460 26.27 20.00 1.63
N MET A 461 25.21 20.17 2.45
CA MET A 461 25.29 20.71 3.82
C MET A 461 25.02 19.66 4.91
N GLN A 462 24.82 18.40 4.52
CA GLN A 462 24.67 17.23 5.40
C GLN A 462 25.85 16.28 5.20
#